data_AF-A0A3N5J537-F1
#
_entry.id   AF-A0A3N5J537-F1
#
_cell.length_a   1.000
_cell.length_b   1.000
_cell.length_c   1.000
_cell.angle_alpha   90.00
_cell.angle_beta   90.00
_cell.angle_gamma   90.00
#
_symmetry.space_group_name_H-M   'P 1'
#
loop_
_entity.id
_entity.type
_entity.pdbx_description
1 polymer ?
#
loop_
_entity_poly.entity_id
_entity_poly.type
_entity_poly.pdbx_seq_one_letter_code
_entity_poly.pdbx_strand_id
1 'polypeptide(L)'
;MGRHWHVLACLILLLPQILRADPFSDFRIPAHRVYLVNASVYGWGDNSYDSDDRSKYRSWKLRGSVSNQGKWLYDSDPLRLDVNLALYASGEKTESRGTYVFRDSSTGRSHNITERGSEYWDITASSRYYPWTFPLGMDLTANGRGSFGQEQNNRYIRGGEYTPERMDRSFDEEYSMQYSATGSFTMGFGRVRDASSVFEIFVLENRLLELGILTRNLKPETRQRLAQYLIAGLDHFTLHDRPIKYFWQDVERILHDDGALCETGLDGYSLCRIAEPYTTAKYNSSSSELPRSLLPTSYANRIVRNSGWFAGMAMKWDHNHYIMRGFQATQWSSSSWRNEGFSDYFSVGPTVQYCRPIGWKWQVDFKSSVSFPQNDAPQAIDATTDGTLTYVIADRWLSTIKAVHIRKIVNETHGFERNPPYAIFSSWSANVGVNLFFFVEDRLALTLRLKHQQGRYCRDYSSPVYPTRKNYYRDNSIEIGISCNFLGMLEAPGLIPRSTLPPMDWPFK
;
A
#
# COMPACT_ATOMS: atom_id res chain seq x y z
N MET A 1 13.30 -26.79 24.72
CA MET A 1 13.35 -27.50 23.41
C MET A 1 12.00 -27.95 22.85
N GLY A 2 10.84 -27.68 23.48
CA GLY A 2 9.53 -28.21 23.05
C GLY A 2 8.65 -27.35 22.13
N ARG A 3 9.14 -26.26 21.52
CA ARG A 3 8.29 -25.30 20.76
C ARG A 3 8.44 -25.34 19.22
N HIS A 4 9.35 -26.14 18.67
CA HIS A 4 9.58 -26.19 17.22
C HIS A 4 8.76 -27.26 16.47
N TRP A 5 8.12 -28.18 17.20
CA TRP A 5 7.38 -29.30 16.62
C TRP A 5 6.07 -28.90 15.93
N HIS A 6 5.41 -27.81 16.36
CA HIS A 6 4.15 -27.38 15.75
C HIS A 6 4.33 -26.77 14.36
N VAL A 7 5.45 -26.10 14.10
CA VAL A 7 5.76 -25.53 12.77
C VAL A 7 6.02 -26.63 11.75
N LEU A 8 6.75 -27.67 12.17
CA LEU A 8 7.09 -28.83 11.32
C LEU A 8 5.85 -29.69 11.01
N ALA A 9 4.93 -29.83 11.96
CA ALA A 9 3.65 -30.52 11.75
C ALA A 9 2.72 -29.78 10.76
N CYS A 10 2.66 -28.45 10.78
CA CYS A 10 1.90 -27.68 9.80
C CYS A 10 2.48 -27.79 8.37
N LEU A 11 3.81 -27.87 8.24
CA LEU A 11 4.48 -28.07 6.95
C LEU A 11 4.17 -29.44 6.33
N ILE A 12 4.10 -30.49 7.14
CA ILE A 12 3.80 -31.86 6.69
C ILE A 12 2.34 -31.99 6.22
N LEU A 13 1.40 -31.28 6.86
CA LEU A 13 -0.02 -31.31 6.47
C LEU A 13 -0.34 -30.54 5.17
N LEU A 14 0.58 -29.72 4.66
CA LEU A 14 0.42 -28.99 3.39
C LEU A 14 0.85 -29.83 2.16
N LEU A 15 1.64 -30.89 2.35
CA LEU A 15 2.14 -31.77 1.28
C LEU A 15 1.03 -32.45 0.43
N PRO A 16 -0.09 -32.94 0.97
CA PRO A 16 -1.12 -33.63 0.17
C PRO A 16 -1.86 -32.71 -0.81
N GLN A 17 -1.92 -31.40 -0.50
CA GLN A 17 -2.58 -30.42 -1.37
C GLN A 17 -1.71 -30.11 -2.60
N ILE A 18 -0.38 -30.15 -2.47
CA ILE A 18 0.58 -29.90 -3.56
C ILE A 18 0.41 -30.91 -4.71
N LEU A 19 -0.15 -32.09 -4.44
CA LEU A 19 -0.33 -33.19 -5.40
C LEU A 19 -1.63 -33.14 -6.21
N ARG A 20 -2.56 -32.23 -5.93
CA ARG A 20 -3.71 -32.02 -6.84
C ARG A 20 -3.25 -31.19 -8.04
N ALA A 21 -3.32 -31.79 -9.24
CA ALA A 21 -3.06 -31.13 -10.50
C ALA A 21 -3.88 -29.83 -10.60
N ASP A 22 -3.19 -28.70 -10.61
CA ASP A 22 -3.78 -27.41 -10.96
C ASP A 22 -4.22 -27.51 -12.43
N PRO A 23 -5.50 -27.31 -12.77
CA PRO A 23 -6.00 -27.39 -14.15
C PRO A 23 -5.28 -26.43 -15.13
N PHE A 24 -4.41 -25.55 -14.62
CA PHE A 24 -3.62 -24.61 -15.39
C PHE A 24 -2.12 -24.72 -15.11
N SER A 25 -1.61 -25.88 -14.66
CA SER A 25 -0.16 -26.16 -14.62
C SER A 25 0.54 -25.77 -15.93
N ASP A 26 -0.16 -25.91 -17.05
CA ASP A 26 0.37 -25.72 -18.39
C ASP A 26 0.14 -24.30 -18.94
N PHE A 27 -0.64 -23.47 -18.22
CA PHE A 27 -0.83 -22.07 -18.61
C PHE A 27 0.51 -21.32 -18.57
N ARG A 28 0.73 -20.50 -19.60
CA ARG A 28 1.91 -19.63 -19.75
C ARG A 28 1.44 -18.20 -19.89
N ILE A 29 2.00 -17.32 -19.06
CA ILE A 29 1.71 -15.88 -19.11
C ILE A 29 2.38 -15.31 -20.38
N PRO A 30 1.61 -14.78 -21.35
CA PRO A 30 2.20 -14.11 -22.50
C PRO A 30 2.91 -12.83 -22.06
N ALA A 31 3.97 -12.46 -22.78
CA ALA A 31 4.68 -11.21 -22.52
C ALA A 31 3.75 -10.02 -22.76
N HIS A 32 3.56 -9.18 -21.74
CA HIS A 32 2.73 -7.98 -21.80
C HIS A 32 3.33 -6.87 -20.94
N ARG A 33 2.84 -5.62 -21.13
CA ARG A 33 3.39 -4.44 -20.46
C ARG A 33 2.30 -3.50 -19.99
N VAL A 34 2.28 -3.22 -18.69
CA VAL A 34 1.35 -2.26 -18.10
C VAL A 34 2.09 -0.99 -17.69
N TYR A 35 1.57 0.15 -18.10
CA TYR A 35 2.04 1.47 -17.68
C TYR A 35 0.89 2.21 -17.03
N LEU A 36 1.14 2.86 -15.90
CA LEU A 36 0.18 3.71 -15.23
C LEU A 36 0.90 4.95 -14.70
N VAL A 37 0.36 6.12 -14.98
CA VAL A 37 0.82 7.37 -14.36
C VAL A 37 -0.40 8.12 -13.87
N ASN A 38 -0.40 8.40 -12.58
CA ASN A 38 -1.45 9.14 -11.90
C ASN A 38 -0.84 10.40 -11.31
N ALA A 39 -1.45 11.56 -11.55
CA ALA A 39 -1.08 12.81 -10.91
C ALA A 39 -2.32 13.42 -10.26
N SER A 40 -2.18 13.96 -9.05
CA SER A 40 -3.24 14.65 -8.36
C SER A 40 -2.71 15.91 -7.69
N VAL A 41 -3.53 16.95 -7.70
CA VAL A 41 -3.31 18.21 -7.00
C VAL A 41 -4.55 18.48 -6.17
N TYR A 42 -4.35 18.80 -4.91
CA TYR A 42 -5.41 19.07 -3.96
C TYR A 42 -5.05 20.31 -3.14
N GLY A 43 -6.06 21.14 -2.85
CA GLY A 43 -5.91 22.32 -2.01
C GLY A 43 -7.21 22.61 -1.28
N TRP A 44 -7.09 23.06 -0.04
CA TRP A 44 -8.22 23.52 0.77
C TRP A 44 -7.76 24.60 1.74
N GLY A 45 -8.71 25.39 2.21
CA GLY A 45 -8.47 26.36 3.26
C GLY A 45 -9.65 26.45 4.20
N ASP A 46 -9.36 26.71 5.47
CA ASP A 46 -10.33 27.00 6.52
C ASP A 46 -10.03 28.33 7.19
N ASN A 47 -11.08 28.95 7.70
CA ASN A 47 -11.00 30.15 8.50
C ASN A 47 -11.97 29.97 9.66
N SER A 48 -11.45 30.09 10.88
CA SER A 48 -12.21 30.07 12.12
C SER A 48 -12.11 31.43 12.81
N TYR A 49 -13.24 31.87 13.35
CA TYR A 49 -13.34 33.10 14.12
C TYR A 49 -14.11 32.79 15.39
N ASP A 50 -13.51 33.16 16.52
CA ASP A 50 -14.10 33.02 17.83
C ASP A 50 -13.96 34.34 18.59
N SER A 51 -14.97 34.71 19.35
CA SER A 51 -14.97 35.96 20.12
C SER A 51 -15.84 35.83 21.35
N ASP A 52 -15.29 36.26 22.49
CA ASP A 52 -16.01 36.47 23.73
C ASP A 52 -15.74 37.90 24.27
N ASP A 53 -16.29 38.23 25.45
CA ASP A 53 -16.16 39.56 26.06
C ASP A 53 -14.71 39.96 26.36
N ARG A 54 -13.79 39.00 26.43
CA ARG A 54 -12.39 39.23 26.84
C ARG A 54 -11.37 38.83 25.79
N SER A 55 -11.79 38.20 24.70
CA SER A 55 -10.87 37.66 23.71
C SER A 55 -11.49 37.62 22.32
N LYS A 56 -10.64 37.84 21.32
CA LYS A 56 -10.97 37.61 19.91
C LYS A 56 -9.87 36.77 19.33
N TYR A 57 -10.24 35.68 18.69
CA TYR A 57 -9.32 34.75 18.06
C TYR A 57 -9.74 34.54 16.61
N ARG A 58 -8.78 34.64 15.71
CA ARG A 58 -8.96 34.31 14.30
C ARG A 58 -7.84 33.39 13.89
N SER A 59 -8.17 32.25 13.30
CA SER A 59 -7.19 31.35 12.71
C SER A 59 -7.58 31.05 11.28
N TRP A 60 -6.64 31.18 10.36
CA TRP A 60 -6.80 30.67 9.00
C TRP A 60 -5.73 29.65 8.72
N LYS A 61 -6.11 28.63 7.96
CA LYS A 61 -5.23 27.55 7.56
C LYS A 61 -5.43 27.26 6.08
N LEU A 62 -4.32 27.17 5.36
CA LEU A 62 -4.26 26.81 3.96
C LEU A 62 -3.39 25.58 3.82
N ARG A 63 -3.87 24.57 3.10
CA ARG A 63 -3.09 23.37 2.84
C ARG A 63 -3.22 22.97 1.38
N GLY A 64 -2.08 22.61 0.79
CA GLY A 64 -1.98 22.09 -0.56
C GLY A 64 -1.15 20.81 -0.57
N SER A 65 -1.46 19.92 -1.51
CA SER A 65 -0.64 18.74 -1.77
C SER A 65 -0.66 18.37 -3.24
N VAL A 66 0.48 17.89 -3.72
CA VAL A 66 0.65 17.28 -5.04
C VAL A 66 1.11 15.85 -4.83
N SER A 67 0.55 14.90 -5.57
CA SER A 67 1.06 13.54 -5.58
C SER A 67 1.14 12.99 -6.99
N ASN A 68 2.15 12.17 -7.24
CA ASN A 68 2.33 11.45 -8.48
C ASN A 68 2.59 9.98 -8.15
N GLN A 69 1.99 9.07 -8.92
CA GLN A 69 2.26 7.65 -8.83
C GLN A 69 2.48 7.11 -10.24
N GLY A 70 3.66 6.55 -10.48
CA GLY A 70 4.02 5.83 -11.68
C GLY A 70 4.13 4.33 -11.41
N LYS A 71 3.64 3.51 -12.33
CA LYS A 71 3.87 2.07 -12.35
C LYS A 71 4.25 1.63 -13.75
N TRP A 72 5.27 0.78 -13.80
CA TRP A 72 5.67 0.04 -14.97
C TRP A 72 5.77 -1.44 -14.62
N LEU A 73 5.08 -2.29 -15.36
CA LEU A 73 5.11 -3.73 -15.19
C LEU A 73 5.39 -4.35 -16.55
N TYR A 74 6.41 -5.21 -16.61
CA TYR A 74 6.56 -6.20 -17.65
C TYR A 74 6.32 -7.56 -17.00
N ASP A 75 5.43 -8.37 -17.55
CA ASP A 75 5.16 -9.69 -17.00
C ASP A 75 5.04 -10.73 -18.11
N SER A 76 5.63 -11.88 -17.85
CA SER A 76 5.75 -13.02 -18.75
C SER A 76 6.05 -14.26 -17.93
N ASP A 77 5.87 -15.43 -18.52
CA ASP A 77 6.11 -16.69 -17.82
C ASP A 77 7.52 -16.80 -17.17
N PRO A 78 8.63 -16.50 -17.88
CA PRO A 78 9.97 -16.58 -17.30
C PRO A 78 10.38 -15.33 -16.53
N LEU A 79 9.82 -14.14 -16.82
CA LEU A 79 10.33 -12.88 -16.31
C LEU A 79 9.19 -11.93 -15.94
N ARG A 80 9.27 -11.40 -14.71
CA ARG A 80 8.45 -10.30 -14.25
C ARG A 80 9.34 -9.17 -13.74
N LEU A 81 9.10 -7.96 -14.23
CA LEU A 81 9.73 -6.71 -13.79
C LEU A 81 8.64 -5.75 -13.36
N ASP A 82 8.67 -5.27 -12.11
CA ASP A 82 7.67 -4.36 -11.56
C ASP A 82 8.38 -3.17 -10.91
N VAL A 83 8.16 -1.98 -11.46
CA VAL A 83 8.71 -0.71 -10.97
C VAL A 83 7.56 0.21 -10.59
N ASN A 84 7.59 0.70 -9.36
CA ASN A 84 6.62 1.63 -8.82
C ASN A 84 7.36 2.86 -8.28
N LEU A 85 6.85 4.04 -8.60
CA LEU A 85 7.32 5.33 -8.12
C LEU A 85 6.13 6.04 -7.49
N ALA A 86 6.29 6.55 -6.27
CA ALA A 86 5.35 7.44 -5.64
C ALA A 86 6.10 8.69 -5.18
N LEU A 87 5.56 9.85 -5.51
CA LEU A 87 6.04 11.16 -5.11
C LEU A 87 4.89 11.91 -4.45
N TYR A 88 5.17 12.60 -3.36
CA TYR A 88 4.19 13.40 -2.65
C TYR A 88 4.88 14.64 -2.10
N ALA A 89 4.25 15.79 -2.27
CA ALA A 89 4.65 17.04 -1.63
C ALA A 89 3.42 17.69 -1.02
N SER A 90 3.55 18.27 0.16
CA SER A 90 2.51 19.09 0.76
C SER A 90 3.04 20.29 1.52
N GLY A 91 2.24 21.35 1.51
CA GLY A 91 2.48 22.56 2.26
C GLY A 91 1.26 22.88 3.10
N GLU A 92 1.47 23.34 4.32
CA GLU A 92 0.44 23.87 5.20
C GLU A 92 0.94 25.19 5.78
N LYS A 93 0.08 26.21 5.77
CA LYS A 93 0.30 27.47 6.46
C LYS A 93 -0.89 27.73 7.37
N THR A 94 -0.62 27.85 8.66
CA THR A 94 -1.60 28.23 9.67
C THR A 94 -1.18 29.56 10.27
N GLU A 95 -2.05 30.54 10.24
CA GLU A 95 -1.83 31.81 10.93
C GLU A 95 -2.99 32.06 11.89
N SER A 96 -2.62 32.30 13.14
CA SER A 96 -3.56 32.61 14.21
C SER A 96 -3.25 33.96 14.84
N ARG A 97 -4.28 34.76 15.07
CA ARG A 97 -4.22 36.07 15.69
C ARG A 97 -5.20 36.11 16.85
N GLY A 98 -4.70 36.47 18.02
CA GLY A 98 -5.49 36.65 19.22
C GLY A 98 -5.36 38.08 19.75
N THR A 99 -6.45 38.61 20.29
CA THR A 99 -6.43 39.75 21.20
C THR A 99 -7.10 39.34 22.49
N TYR A 100 -6.50 39.68 23.64
CA TYR A 100 -7.02 39.34 24.97
C TYR A 100 -7.08 40.61 25.81
N VAL A 101 -8.10 40.72 26.67
CA VAL A 101 -8.23 41.77 27.67
C VAL A 101 -7.97 41.12 29.02
N PHE A 102 -6.91 41.58 29.69
CA PHE A 102 -6.53 41.11 31.02
C PHE A 102 -7.40 41.75 32.10
N ARG A 103 -7.32 41.21 33.33
CA ARG A 103 -8.16 41.64 34.47
C ARG A 103 -7.91 43.10 34.88
N ASP A 104 -6.71 43.61 34.63
CA ASP A 104 -6.29 45.00 34.84
C ASP A 104 -6.71 45.94 33.70
N SER A 105 -7.52 45.46 32.75
CA SER A 105 -7.93 46.16 31.52
C SER A 105 -6.80 46.40 30.51
N SER A 106 -5.61 45.81 30.72
CA SER A 106 -4.57 45.84 29.70
C SER A 106 -4.92 44.91 28.53
N THR A 107 -4.46 45.26 27.33
CA THR A 107 -4.74 44.47 26.12
C THR A 107 -3.49 43.72 25.67
N GLY A 108 -3.59 42.41 25.56
CA GLY A 108 -2.59 41.54 24.94
C GLY A 108 -2.91 41.25 23.47
N ARG A 109 -1.87 41.05 22.66
CA ARG A 109 -1.98 40.54 21.29
C ARG A 109 -1.09 39.33 21.10
N SER A 110 -1.60 38.29 20.48
CA SER A 110 -0.81 37.15 20.01
C SER A 110 -0.92 37.03 18.50
N HIS A 111 0.19 36.66 17.87
CA HIS A 111 0.25 36.32 16.47
C HIS A 111 1.18 35.13 16.32
N ASN A 112 0.67 34.04 15.78
CA ASN A 112 1.44 32.83 15.56
C ASN A 112 1.27 32.37 14.11
N ILE A 113 2.39 32.22 13.41
CA ILE A 113 2.43 31.67 12.04
C ILE A 113 3.20 30.36 12.11
N THR A 114 2.56 29.29 11.66
CA THR A 114 3.16 27.97 11.52
C THR A 114 3.13 27.58 10.05
N GLU A 115 4.30 27.29 9.48
CA GLU A 115 4.46 26.83 8.10
C GLU A 115 5.08 25.43 8.13
N ARG A 116 4.47 24.50 7.42
CA ARG A 116 4.92 23.10 7.34
C ARG A 116 5.05 22.71 5.88
N GLY A 117 6.23 22.22 5.51
CA GLY A 117 6.49 21.58 4.23
C GLY A 117 6.81 20.11 4.45
N SER A 118 6.29 19.23 3.60
CA SER A 118 6.73 17.84 3.58
C SER A 118 6.82 17.31 2.17
N GLU A 119 7.87 16.55 1.92
CA GLU A 119 8.13 15.83 0.69
C GLU A 119 8.35 14.37 1.03
N TYR A 120 7.87 13.49 0.17
CA TYR A 120 7.97 12.06 0.31
C TYR A 120 8.18 11.43 -1.07
N TRP A 121 9.10 10.47 -1.13
CA TRP A 121 9.30 9.65 -2.30
C TRP A 121 9.44 8.18 -1.88
N ASP A 122 8.94 7.29 -2.74
CA ASP A 122 9.07 5.84 -2.62
C ASP A 122 9.28 5.25 -4.00
N ILE A 123 10.30 4.42 -4.14
CA ILE A 123 10.68 3.73 -5.37
C ILE A 123 10.82 2.27 -5.02
N THR A 124 10.03 1.43 -5.66
CA THR A 124 10.13 -0.03 -5.54
C THR A 124 10.39 -0.62 -6.90
N ALA A 125 11.46 -1.39 -7.04
CA ALA A 125 11.75 -2.19 -8.21
C ALA A 125 11.86 -3.66 -7.80
N SER A 126 11.22 -4.55 -8.54
CA SER A 126 11.37 -5.99 -8.35
C SER A 126 11.52 -6.70 -9.69
N SER A 127 12.36 -7.72 -9.69
CA SER A 127 12.65 -8.57 -10.83
C SER A 127 12.61 -10.01 -10.40
N ARG A 128 11.71 -10.78 -10.99
CA ARG A 128 11.59 -12.21 -10.78
C ARG A 128 11.90 -12.94 -12.07
N TYR A 129 12.79 -13.93 -11.99
CA TYR A 129 13.24 -14.68 -13.14
C TYR A 129 13.21 -16.19 -12.88
N TYR A 130 12.64 -16.93 -13.83
CA TYR A 130 12.57 -18.40 -13.89
C TYR A 130 13.25 -18.85 -15.18
N PRO A 131 14.57 -19.09 -15.18
CA PRO A 131 15.33 -19.23 -16.42
C PRO A 131 15.06 -20.51 -17.25
N TRP A 132 14.32 -21.50 -16.72
CA TRP A 132 14.20 -22.85 -17.29
C TRP A 132 12.81 -23.44 -16.99
N THR A 133 12.46 -24.57 -17.60
CA THR A 133 11.34 -25.43 -17.13
C THR A 133 11.60 -26.02 -15.74
N PHE A 134 12.87 -26.04 -15.31
CA PHE A 134 13.27 -26.41 -13.96
C PHE A 134 12.77 -25.37 -12.95
N PRO A 135 12.22 -25.76 -11.79
CA PRO A 135 11.62 -24.84 -10.84
C PRO A 135 12.70 -24.13 -10.01
N LEU A 136 13.64 -23.43 -10.67
CA LEU A 136 14.60 -22.54 -10.04
C LEU A 136 14.13 -21.10 -10.27
N GLY A 137 14.00 -20.34 -9.19
CA GLY A 137 13.59 -18.94 -9.25
C GLY A 137 14.61 -18.03 -8.59
N MET A 138 14.77 -16.85 -9.18
CA MET A 138 15.51 -15.73 -8.62
C MET A 138 14.56 -14.55 -8.46
N ASP A 139 14.61 -13.87 -7.31
CA ASP A 139 13.83 -12.67 -7.02
C ASP A 139 14.76 -11.59 -6.46
N LEU A 140 14.90 -10.49 -7.19
CA LEU A 140 15.62 -9.30 -6.77
C LEU A 140 14.60 -8.22 -6.48
N THR A 141 14.60 -7.67 -5.28
CA THR A 141 13.76 -6.54 -4.90
C THR A 141 14.65 -5.42 -4.36
N ALA A 142 14.38 -4.19 -4.77
CA ALA A 142 14.99 -2.98 -4.24
C ALA A 142 13.88 -1.99 -3.90
N ASN A 143 13.94 -1.42 -2.71
CA ASN A 143 13.06 -0.33 -2.27
C ASN A 143 13.93 0.82 -1.77
N GLY A 144 13.61 2.04 -2.19
CA GLY A 144 14.17 3.25 -1.65
C GLY A 144 13.02 4.17 -1.29
N ARG A 145 13.05 4.74 -0.09
CA ARG A 145 12.09 5.76 0.31
C ARG A 145 12.80 6.87 1.06
N GLY A 146 12.23 8.06 0.99
CA GLY A 146 12.69 9.17 1.78
C GLY A 146 11.60 10.18 2.05
N SER A 147 11.75 10.87 3.15
CA SER A 147 10.92 12.01 3.52
C SER A 147 11.81 13.18 3.90
N PHE A 148 11.35 14.36 3.52
CA PHE A 148 11.86 15.62 3.99
C PHE A 148 10.70 16.37 4.64
N GLY A 149 10.95 16.97 5.79
CA GLY A 149 9.97 17.75 6.54
C GLY A 149 10.63 19.02 7.01
N GLN A 150 9.90 20.12 6.92
CA GLN A 150 10.26 21.41 7.46
C GLN A 150 9.08 21.95 8.25
N GLU A 151 9.33 22.42 9.46
CA GLU A 151 8.37 23.16 10.26
C GLU A 151 9.00 24.47 10.71
N GLN A 152 8.32 25.58 10.46
CA GLN A 152 8.67 26.89 10.96
C GLN A 152 7.53 27.41 11.82
N ASN A 153 7.87 27.95 12.99
CA ASN A 153 6.92 28.51 13.92
C ASN A 153 7.40 29.88 14.39
N ASN A 154 6.72 30.93 13.96
CA ASN A 154 7.01 32.31 14.35
C ASN A 154 5.89 32.82 15.27
N ARG A 155 6.25 33.01 16.54
CA ARG A 155 5.33 33.45 17.58
C ARG A 155 5.71 34.85 18.06
N TYR A 156 4.70 35.70 18.12
CA TYR A 156 4.76 37.05 18.63
C TYR A 156 3.68 37.24 19.69
N ILE A 157 4.08 37.64 20.88
CA ILE A 157 3.16 38.01 21.96
C ILE A 157 3.55 39.42 22.44
N ARG A 158 2.55 40.30 22.53
CA ARG A 158 2.70 41.62 23.10
C ARG A 158 1.70 41.80 24.24
N GLY A 159 2.20 42.25 25.38
CA GLY A 159 1.39 42.51 26.58
C GLY A 159 1.20 41.28 27.45
N GLY A 160 1.08 41.51 28.75
CA GLY A 160 0.83 40.50 29.78
C GLY A 160 0.23 41.13 31.02
N GLU A 161 -0.44 40.33 31.85
CA GLU A 161 -1.23 40.75 33.02
C GLU A 161 -0.49 41.66 34.01
N TYR A 162 0.85 41.62 34.02
CA TYR A 162 1.69 42.43 34.91
C TYR A 162 2.73 43.29 34.18
N THR A 163 2.86 43.16 32.84
CA THR A 163 3.86 43.89 32.04
C THR A 163 3.28 44.22 30.65
N PRO A 164 2.51 45.31 30.53
CA PRO A 164 1.84 45.70 29.28
C PRO A 164 2.80 45.93 28.10
N GLU A 165 4.06 46.25 28.39
CA GLU A 165 5.11 46.50 27.40
C GLU A 165 5.97 45.29 27.03
N ARG A 166 5.79 44.14 27.72
CA ARG A 166 6.60 42.95 27.43
C ARG A 166 6.29 42.44 26.03
N MET A 167 7.35 42.25 25.24
CA MET A 167 7.30 41.73 23.88
C MET A 167 8.08 40.41 23.84
N ASP A 168 7.37 39.29 23.78
CA ASP A 168 8.00 37.99 23.62
C ASP A 168 7.93 37.59 22.14
N ARG A 169 9.11 37.43 21.53
CA ARG A 169 9.26 36.90 20.17
C ARG A 169 10.03 35.59 20.25
N SER A 170 9.50 34.56 19.61
CA SER A 170 10.20 33.29 19.43
C SER A 170 10.06 32.81 17.99
N PHE A 171 11.15 32.29 17.46
CA PHE A 171 11.23 31.62 16.18
C PHE A 171 11.79 30.21 16.42
N ASP A 172 11.07 29.21 15.94
CA ASP A 172 11.52 27.83 15.93
C ASP A 172 11.50 27.33 14.49
N GLU A 173 12.54 26.64 14.09
CA GLU A 173 12.64 26.00 12.78
C GLU A 173 13.25 24.62 12.92
N GLU A 174 12.56 23.62 12.40
CA GLU A 174 12.98 22.23 12.42
C GLU A 174 13.00 21.66 11.01
N TYR A 175 14.08 20.94 10.69
CA TYR A 175 14.25 20.17 9.48
C TYR A 175 14.44 18.70 9.86
N SER A 176 13.69 17.82 9.22
CA SER A 176 13.85 16.38 9.35
C SER A 176 14.02 15.76 7.96
N MET A 177 15.12 15.05 7.74
CA MET A 177 15.31 14.21 6.56
C MET A 177 15.48 12.77 7.04
N GLN A 178 14.71 11.86 6.46
CA GLN A 178 14.87 10.44 6.72
C GLN A 178 14.83 9.72 5.37
N TYR A 179 15.78 8.81 5.14
CA TYR A 179 15.71 7.93 3.99
C TYR A 179 16.16 6.52 4.34
N SER A 180 15.66 5.56 3.59
CA SER A 180 16.03 4.16 3.74
C SER A 180 16.11 3.48 2.39
N ALA A 181 17.09 2.61 2.23
CA ALA A 181 17.24 1.75 1.06
C ALA A 181 17.29 0.29 1.52
N THR A 182 16.40 -0.53 0.98
CA THR A 182 16.37 -1.97 1.23
C THR A 182 16.61 -2.70 -0.08
N GLY A 183 17.57 -3.61 -0.10
CA GLY A 183 17.77 -4.57 -1.19
C GLY A 183 17.52 -5.98 -0.69
N SER A 184 16.97 -6.85 -1.52
CA SER A 184 16.92 -8.27 -1.24
C SER A 184 17.12 -9.10 -2.49
N PHE A 185 17.96 -10.13 -2.39
CA PHE A 185 18.15 -11.13 -3.41
C PHE A 185 17.72 -12.49 -2.85
N THR A 186 16.85 -13.18 -3.57
CA THR A 186 16.36 -14.50 -3.18
C THR A 186 16.61 -15.48 -4.30
N MET A 187 17.14 -16.67 -3.97
CA MET A 187 17.32 -17.76 -4.90
C MET A 187 16.80 -19.05 -4.28
N GLY A 188 16.04 -19.84 -5.03
CA GLY A 188 15.40 -21.02 -4.49
C GLY A 188 14.65 -21.86 -5.50
N PHE A 189 13.99 -22.89 -4.97
CA PHE A 189 13.18 -23.83 -5.71
C PHE A 189 11.71 -23.47 -5.64
N GLY A 190 10.97 -23.85 -6.67
CA GLY A 190 9.54 -23.58 -6.80
C GLY A 190 9.26 -22.35 -7.66
N ARG A 191 7.97 -22.13 -7.89
CA ARG A 191 7.44 -21.07 -8.74
C ARG A 191 6.15 -20.54 -8.16
N VAL A 192 6.03 -19.22 -8.08
CA VAL A 192 4.78 -18.52 -7.75
C VAL A 192 4.42 -17.62 -8.93
N ARG A 193 3.24 -17.84 -9.48
CA ARG A 193 2.74 -17.17 -10.69
C ARG A 193 1.42 -16.44 -10.40
N ASP A 194 1.17 -15.38 -11.15
CA ASP A 194 -0.13 -14.72 -11.17
C ASP A 194 -1.08 -15.52 -12.07
N ALA A 195 -2.10 -16.14 -11.48
CA ALA A 195 -3.12 -16.90 -12.18
C ALA A 195 -4.45 -16.11 -12.31
N SER A 196 -4.46 -14.82 -11.99
CA SER A 196 -5.71 -14.03 -11.89
C SER A 196 -6.57 -14.10 -13.15
N SER A 197 -5.97 -14.03 -14.35
CA SER A 197 -6.72 -14.02 -15.61
C SER A 197 -7.41 -15.36 -15.87
N VAL A 198 -6.80 -16.45 -15.42
CA VAL A 198 -7.42 -17.78 -15.48
C VAL A 198 -8.65 -17.84 -14.58
N PHE A 199 -8.56 -17.29 -13.37
CA PHE A 199 -9.70 -17.25 -12.44
C PHE A 199 -10.82 -16.33 -12.93
N GLU A 200 -10.49 -15.23 -13.58
CA GLU A 200 -11.48 -14.36 -14.23
C GLU A 200 -12.25 -15.09 -15.32
N ILE A 201 -11.59 -15.95 -16.11
CA ILE A 201 -12.29 -16.78 -17.09
C ILE A 201 -13.28 -17.74 -16.45
N PHE A 202 -12.96 -18.33 -15.29
CA PHE A 202 -13.96 -19.15 -14.59
C PHE A 202 -15.16 -18.36 -14.10
N VAL A 203 -14.94 -17.15 -13.61
CA VAL A 203 -16.04 -16.28 -13.17
C VAL A 203 -16.90 -15.90 -14.37
N LEU A 204 -16.27 -15.51 -15.48
CA LEU A 204 -16.94 -15.20 -16.73
C LEU A 204 -17.75 -16.40 -17.25
N GLU A 205 -17.16 -17.59 -17.28
CA GLU A 205 -17.81 -18.83 -17.72
C GLU A 205 -19.02 -19.16 -16.84
N ASN A 206 -18.86 -19.15 -15.52
CA ASN A 206 -19.96 -19.45 -14.60
C ASN A 206 -21.11 -18.44 -14.74
N ARG A 207 -20.82 -17.14 -14.85
CA ARG A 207 -21.85 -16.11 -15.06
C ARG A 207 -22.59 -16.30 -16.36
N LEU A 208 -21.87 -16.61 -17.45
CA LEU A 208 -22.48 -16.87 -18.73
C LEU A 208 -23.34 -18.13 -18.75
N LEU A 209 -22.94 -19.18 -18.01
CA LEU A 209 -23.74 -20.39 -17.83
C LEU A 209 -25.00 -20.12 -17.00
N GLU A 210 -24.88 -19.34 -15.92
CA GLU A 210 -26.02 -18.93 -15.08
C GLU A 210 -27.04 -18.10 -15.87
N LEU A 211 -26.58 -17.28 -16.82
CA LEU A 211 -27.43 -16.50 -17.71
C LEU A 211 -28.01 -17.33 -18.88
N GLY A 212 -27.61 -18.59 -19.04
CA GLY A 212 -28.01 -19.44 -20.17
C GLY A 212 -27.41 -19.02 -21.52
N ILE A 213 -26.42 -18.12 -21.51
CA ILE A 213 -25.75 -17.64 -22.72
C ILE A 213 -24.73 -18.67 -23.23
N LEU A 214 -24.10 -19.39 -22.31
CA LEU A 214 -23.34 -20.59 -22.65
C LEU A 214 -24.22 -21.82 -22.49
N THR A 215 -24.23 -22.68 -23.51
CA THR A 215 -24.97 -23.95 -23.53
C THR A 215 -24.23 -25.08 -22.83
N ARG A 216 -22.91 -24.93 -22.65
CA ARG A 216 -22.02 -25.89 -21.99
C ARG A 216 -20.76 -25.19 -21.49
N ASN A 217 -20.01 -25.90 -20.64
CA ASN A 217 -18.67 -25.49 -20.25
C ASN A 217 -17.75 -25.31 -21.47
N LEU A 218 -16.86 -24.33 -21.39
CA LEU A 218 -15.85 -24.02 -22.39
C LEU A 218 -14.81 -25.14 -22.48
N LYS A 219 -14.30 -25.37 -23.70
CA LYS A 219 -13.16 -26.28 -23.88
C LYS A 219 -11.92 -25.72 -23.19
N PRO A 220 -11.01 -26.56 -22.67
CA PRO A 220 -9.76 -26.11 -22.04
C PRO A 220 -8.95 -25.14 -22.90
N GLU A 221 -8.86 -25.41 -24.20
CA GLU A 221 -8.14 -24.56 -25.18
C GLU A 221 -8.77 -23.16 -25.30
N THR A 222 -10.10 -23.08 -25.33
CA THR A 222 -10.83 -21.80 -25.38
C THR A 222 -10.64 -21.01 -24.10
N ARG A 223 -10.67 -21.66 -22.93
CA ARG A 223 -10.35 -20.98 -21.66
C ARG A 223 -8.94 -20.39 -21.68
N GLN A 224 -7.97 -21.13 -22.19
CA GLN A 224 -6.59 -20.66 -22.32
C GLN A 224 -6.48 -19.49 -23.29
N ARG A 225 -7.14 -19.56 -24.46
CA ARG A 225 -7.18 -18.48 -25.46
C ARG A 225 -7.80 -17.21 -24.89
N LEU A 226 -8.92 -17.32 -24.17
CA LEU A 226 -9.56 -16.19 -23.50
C LEU A 226 -8.70 -15.62 -22.37
N ALA A 227 -8.04 -16.46 -21.57
CA ALA A 227 -7.15 -16.00 -20.51
C ALA A 227 -5.95 -15.23 -21.06
N GLN A 228 -5.36 -15.69 -22.17
CA GLN A 228 -4.31 -14.97 -22.89
C GLN A 228 -4.83 -13.64 -23.46
N TYR A 229 -6.04 -13.65 -24.04
CA TYR A 229 -6.66 -12.45 -24.58
C TYR A 229 -6.97 -11.42 -23.49
N LEU A 230 -7.44 -11.84 -22.31
CA LEU A 230 -7.63 -10.95 -21.16
C LEU A 230 -6.32 -10.28 -20.72
N ILE A 231 -5.22 -11.03 -20.71
CA ILE A 231 -3.90 -10.48 -20.34
C ILE A 231 -3.46 -9.41 -21.35
N ALA A 232 -3.61 -9.66 -22.65
CA ALA A 232 -3.16 -8.76 -23.71
C ALA A 232 -4.13 -7.60 -23.99
N GLY A 233 -5.44 -7.83 -23.85
CA GLY A 233 -6.49 -6.87 -24.15
C GLY A 233 -6.49 -5.66 -23.22
N LEU A 234 -5.85 -5.79 -22.05
CA LEU A 234 -5.67 -4.71 -21.10
C LEU A 234 -4.68 -3.62 -21.57
N ASP A 235 -3.85 -3.91 -22.57
CA ASP A 235 -2.93 -2.93 -23.18
C ASP A 235 -3.66 -1.95 -24.11
N HIS A 236 -4.94 -2.17 -24.41
CA HIS A 236 -5.70 -1.45 -25.44
C HIS A 236 -6.64 -0.37 -24.88
N PHE A 237 -6.60 -0.07 -23.57
CA PHE A 237 -7.45 0.96 -22.98
C PHE A 237 -6.89 2.37 -23.15
N THR A 238 -6.98 2.94 -24.36
CA THR A 238 -6.85 4.39 -24.55
C THR A 238 -8.17 5.06 -24.15
N LEU A 239 -8.09 6.23 -23.50
CA LEU A 239 -9.26 6.94 -22.95
C LEU A 239 -10.24 7.47 -24.02
N HIS A 240 -9.87 7.40 -25.29
CA HIS A 240 -10.58 8.03 -26.41
C HIS A 240 -11.02 7.05 -27.51
N ASP A 241 -10.42 5.87 -27.64
CA ASP A 241 -11.03 4.79 -28.41
C ASP A 241 -12.04 4.09 -27.53
N ARG A 242 -13.12 3.50 -28.07
CA ARG A 242 -14.08 2.72 -27.27
C ARG A 242 -13.61 1.26 -27.25
N PRO A 243 -12.51 0.92 -26.56
CA PRO A 243 -11.73 -0.28 -26.83
C PRO A 243 -12.48 -1.51 -26.31
N ILE A 244 -13.34 -1.29 -25.31
CA ILE A 244 -14.20 -2.27 -24.67
C ILE A 244 -15.20 -2.87 -25.66
N LYS A 245 -15.65 -2.12 -26.68
CA LYS A 245 -16.55 -2.66 -27.71
C LYS A 245 -15.84 -3.74 -28.53
N TYR A 246 -14.65 -3.43 -29.04
CA TYR A 246 -13.86 -4.37 -29.84
C TYR A 246 -13.39 -5.56 -29.00
N PHE A 247 -13.01 -5.29 -27.75
CA PHE A 247 -12.68 -6.34 -26.79
C PHE A 247 -13.82 -7.35 -26.62
N TRP A 248 -15.05 -6.89 -26.38
CA TRP A 248 -16.19 -7.79 -26.20
C TRP A 248 -16.61 -8.49 -27.50
N GLN A 249 -16.47 -7.83 -28.65
CA GLN A 249 -16.67 -8.47 -29.96
C GLN A 249 -15.69 -9.63 -30.20
N ASP A 250 -14.44 -9.46 -29.81
CA ASP A 250 -13.44 -10.53 -29.90
C ASP A 250 -13.70 -11.66 -28.91
N VAL A 251 -14.14 -11.35 -27.69
CA VAL A 251 -14.58 -12.36 -26.72
C VAL A 251 -15.76 -13.16 -27.29
N GLU A 252 -16.77 -12.49 -27.83
CA GLU A 252 -17.92 -13.14 -28.47
C GLU A 252 -17.48 -14.08 -29.60
N ARG A 253 -16.59 -13.61 -30.48
CA ARG A 253 -16.02 -14.41 -31.56
C ARG A 253 -15.30 -15.65 -31.04
N ILE A 254 -14.49 -15.53 -29.98
CA ILE A 254 -13.81 -16.70 -29.38
C ILE A 254 -14.81 -17.69 -28.78
N LEU A 255 -15.89 -17.22 -28.16
CA LEU A 255 -16.96 -18.07 -27.60
C LEU A 255 -17.79 -18.75 -28.71
N HIS A 256 -18.01 -18.04 -29.81
CA HIS A 256 -18.69 -18.57 -30.99
C HIS A 256 -17.83 -19.64 -31.69
N ASP A 257 -16.53 -19.39 -31.87
CA ASP A 257 -15.56 -20.38 -32.40
C ASP A 257 -15.55 -21.67 -31.56
N ASP A 258 -15.73 -21.57 -30.24
CA ASP A 258 -15.83 -22.76 -29.37
C ASP A 258 -17.08 -23.58 -29.68
N GLY A 259 -18.15 -22.93 -30.14
CA GLY A 259 -19.49 -23.50 -30.31
C GLY A 259 -20.22 -23.68 -28.97
N ALA A 260 -19.87 -22.91 -27.94
CA ALA A 260 -20.56 -22.92 -26.65
C ALA A 260 -21.55 -21.77 -26.49
N LEU A 261 -21.38 -20.69 -27.26
CA LEU A 261 -22.28 -19.54 -27.28
C LEU A 261 -23.65 -19.92 -27.87
N CYS A 262 -24.73 -19.48 -27.21
CA CYS A 262 -26.09 -19.60 -27.74
C CYS A 262 -26.31 -18.72 -28.98
N GLU A 263 -27.37 -19.02 -29.76
CA GLU A 263 -27.68 -18.31 -31.01
C GLU A 263 -27.97 -16.81 -30.83
N THR A 264 -28.38 -16.39 -29.63
CA THR A 264 -28.69 -14.98 -29.34
C THR A 264 -27.44 -14.11 -29.12
N GLY A 265 -26.26 -14.72 -28.96
CA GLY A 265 -25.00 -14.00 -28.75
C GLY A 265 -24.89 -13.31 -27.38
N LEU A 266 -23.94 -12.37 -27.27
CA LEU A 266 -23.76 -11.54 -26.08
C LEU A 266 -24.64 -10.28 -26.18
N ASP A 267 -25.73 -10.23 -25.40
CA ASP A 267 -26.55 -9.03 -25.30
C ASP A 267 -25.97 -8.00 -24.30
N GLY A 268 -26.48 -6.76 -24.34
CA GLY A 268 -25.99 -5.67 -23.50
C GLY A 268 -26.11 -5.97 -21.99
N TYR A 269 -27.15 -6.69 -21.59
CA TYR A 269 -27.35 -7.11 -20.20
C TYR A 269 -26.28 -8.12 -19.76
N SER A 270 -26.03 -9.15 -20.57
CA SER A 270 -24.98 -10.14 -20.30
C SER A 270 -23.62 -9.47 -20.26
N LEU A 271 -23.31 -8.55 -21.18
CA LEU A 271 -22.07 -7.79 -21.16
C LEU A 271 -21.92 -6.97 -19.87
N CYS A 272 -22.95 -6.27 -19.43
CA CYS A 272 -22.92 -5.55 -18.15
C CYS A 272 -22.67 -6.51 -16.98
N ARG A 273 -23.39 -7.64 -16.91
CA ARG A 273 -23.27 -8.62 -15.82
C ARG A 273 -21.90 -9.33 -15.79
N ILE A 274 -21.31 -9.61 -16.94
CA ILE A 274 -19.97 -10.21 -17.03
C ILE A 274 -18.90 -9.17 -16.66
N ALA A 275 -19.08 -7.92 -17.12
CA ALA A 275 -18.15 -6.83 -16.86
C ALA A 275 -18.19 -6.32 -15.41
N GLU A 276 -19.21 -6.70 -14.62
CA GLU A 276 -19.25 -6.40 -13.19
C GLU A 276 -17.96 -6.88 -12.53
N PRO A 277 -17.16 -5.99 -11.94
CA PRO A 277 -15.89 -6.39 -11.34
C PRO A 277 -16.17 -7.43 -10.26
N TYR A 278 -15.39 -8.51 -10.28
CA TYR A 278 -15.50 -9.61 -9.33
C TYR A 278 -14.88 -9.24 -7.97
N THR A 279 -15.34 -8.11 -7.39
CA THR A 279 -14.89 -7.33 -6.20
C THR A 279 -13.94 -6.16 -6.48
N THR A 280 -14.14 -5.04 -5.76
CA THR A 280 -13.32 -3.82 -5.79
C THR A 280 -12.55 -3.57 -4.47
N ALA A 281 -11.63 -2.59 -4.48
CA ALA A 281 -10.76 -2.06 -3.41
C ALA A 281 -9.77 -3.00 -2.68
N LYS A 282 -8.50 -3.01 -3.12
CA LYS A 282 -7.36 -3.26 -2.21
C LYS A 282 -7.04 -1.96 -1.45
N TYR A 283 -7.21 -1.96 -0.14
CA TYR A 283 -6.65 -0.91 0.73
C TYR A 283 -5.32 -1.42 1.31
N ASN A 284 -4.20 -0.80 0.91
CA ASN A 284 -2.89 -1.13 1.47
C ASN A 284 -2.86 -0.76 2.97
N SER A 285 -2.52 -1.74 3.80
CA SER A 285 -2.57 -1.64 5.27
C SER A 285 -1.25 -1.22 5.92
N SER A 286 -0.29 -0.66 5.17
CA SER A 286 0.95 -0.14 5.75
C SER A 286 0.77 1.32 6.14
N SER A 287 0.47 1.54 7.43
CA SER A 287 0.71 2.75 8.24
C SER A 287 0.61 4.14 7.56
N SER A 288 -0.36 4.93 8.06
CA SER A 288 -0.38 6.41 8.12
C SER A 288 -0.62 7.26 6.86
N GLU A 289 -1.08 6.72 5.74
CA GLU A 289 -1.44 7.58 4.59
C GLU A 289 -2.87 7.36 4.12
N LEU A 290 -3.57 8.50 3.93
CA LEU A 290 -4.91 8.62 3.33
C LEU A 290 -5.03 7.80 2.02
N PRO A 291 -6.25 7.47 1.56
CA PRO A 291 -6.45 6.73 0.32
C PRO A 291 -5.91 7.52 -0.88
N ARG A 292 -4.66 7.27 -1.26
CA ARG A 292 -3.97 7.91 -2.41
C ARG A 292 -4.23 7.09 -3.68
N SER A 293 -5.43 7.19 -4.25
CA SER A 293 -5.71 6.82 -5.66
C SER A 293 -7.17 7.10 -6.01
N LEU A 294 -7.41 7.99 -6.99
CA LEU A 294 -8.74 8.36 -7.52
C LEU A 294 -8.92 7.99 -9.02
N LEU A 295 -8.19 6.99 -9.55
CA LEU A 295 -8.22 6.61 -10.98
C LEU A 295 -8.68 5.15 -11.22
N PRO A 296 -9.11 4.79 -12.46
CA PRO A 296 -9.97 3.65 -12.74
C PRO A 296 -9.31 2.33 -12.37
N THR A 297 -9.86 1.70 -11.36
CA THR A 297 -9.31 0.50 -10.74
C THR A 297 -9.81 -0.78 -11.41
N SER A 298 -9.72 -0.92 -12.73
CA SER A 298 -9.82 -2.28 -13.28
C SER A 298 -8.56 -3.09 -12.91
N TYR A 299 -7.39 -2.44 -12.81
CA TYR A 299 -6.14 -3.09 -12.37
C TYR A 299 -5.82 -2.97 -10.88
N ALA A 300 -6.07 -1.81 -10.26
CA ALA A 300 -5.68 -1.57 -8.86
C ALA A 300 -6.55 -2.33 -7.84
N ASN A 301 -7.73 -2.77 -8.25
CA ASN A 301 -8.71 -3.42 -7.37
C ASN A 301 -8.94 -4.91 -7.66
N ARG A 302 -8.06 -5.52 -8.46
CA ARG A 302 -8.12 -6.95 -8.76
C ARG A 302 -7.67 -7.78 -7.55
N ILE A 303 -8.43 -8.81 -7.21
CA ILE A 303 -7.92 -9.87 -6.32
C ILE A 303 -6.86 -10.64 -7.11
N VAL A 304 -5.59 -10.36 -6.80
CA VAL A 304 -4.47 -11.11 -7.35
C VAL A 304 -4.57 -12.57 -6.86
N ARG A 305 -4.68 -13.52 -7.79
CA ARG A 305 -4.72 -14.96 -7.52
C ARG A 305 -3.35 -15.56 -7.79
N ASN A 306 -2.48 -15.49 -6.78
CA ASN A 306 -1.19 -16.15 -6.86
C ASN A 306 -1.36 -17.66 -6.69
N SER A 307 -0.67 -18.45 -7.51
CA SER A 307 -0.64 -19.91 -7.40
C SER A 307 0.80 -20.42 -7.38
N GLY A 308 1.11 -21.36 -6.50
CA GLY A 308 2.37 -22.08 -6.43
C GLY A 308 3.09 -21.94 -5.08
N TRP A 309 4.36 -22.30 -5.06
CA TRP A 309 5.19 -22.27 -3.86
C TRP A 309 6.61 -21.91 -4.23
N PHE A 310 7.37 -21.36 -3.29
CA PHE A 310 8.78 -21.04 -3.45
C PHE A 310 9.49 -21.26 -2.12
N ALA A 311 10.68 -21.86 -2.14
CA ALA A 311 11.51 -22.08 -0.96
C ALA A 311 12.97 -21.86 -1.33
N GLY A 312 13.67 -21.01 -0.58
CA GLY A 312 15.02 -20.60 -0.95
C GLY A 312 15.77 -19.89 0.15
N MET A 313 16.90 -19.30 -0.24
CA MET A 313 17.72 -18.44 0.60
C MET A 313 17.51 -16.99 0.16
N ALA A 314 17.29 -16.11 1.13
CA ALA A 314 17.20 -14.68 0.94
C ALA A 314 18.39 -13.99 1.59
N MET A 315 18.98 -13.05 0.86
CA MET A 315 19.94 -12.08 1.33
C MET A 315 19.23 -10.72 1.36
N LYS A 316 19.39 -9.98 2.44
CA LYS A 316 18.75 -8.68 2.64
C LYS A 316 19.76 -7.66 3.13
N TRP A 317 19.74 -6.49 2.50
CA TRP A 317 20.48 -5.30 2.90
C TRP A 317 19.46 -4.23 3.27
N ASP A 318 19.62 -3.61 4.43
CA ASP A 318 18.83 -2.46 4.87
C ASP A 318 19.78 -1.34 5.28
N HIS A 319 19.61 -0.17 4.68
CA HIS A 319 20.24 1.08 5.08
C HIS A 319 19.15 2.03 5.56
N ASN A 320 19.31 2.64 6.73
CA ASN A 320 18.48 3.75 7.17
C ASN A 320 19.38 4.90 7.59
N HIS A 321 18.98 6.12 7.27
CA HIS A 321 19.66 7.33 7.69
C HIS A 321 18.61 8.39 8.06
N TYR A 322 18.83 9.07 9.18
CA TYR A 322 18.06 10.25 9.56
C TYR A 322 18.98 11.40 9.92
N ILE A 323 18.53 12.61 9.59
CA ILE A 323 19.15 13.88 9.94
C ILE A 323 18.04 14.77 10.47
N MET A 324 18.20 15.28 11.69
CA MET A 324 17.34 16.29 12.27
C MET A 324 18.18 17.52 12.61
N ARG A 325 17.67 18.70 12.27
CA ARG A 325 18.29 19.98 12.60
C ARG A 325 17.21 20.87 13.17
N GLY A 326 17.53 21.59 14.23
CA GLY A 326 16.63 22.60 14.77
C GLY A 326 17.36 23.88 15.11
N PHE A 327 16.65 24.98 14.97
CA PHE A 327 17.09 26.31 15.36
C PHE A 327 15.98 26.96 16.17
N GLN A 328 16.32 27.36 17.39
CA GLN A 328 15.42 28.06 18.29
C GLN A 328 16.03 29.40 18.62
N ALA A 329 15.27 30.46 18.41
CA ALA A 329 15.62 31.81 18.82
C ALA A 329 14.49 32.42 19.64
N THR A 330 14.83 32.99 20.77
CA THR A 330 13.99 33.88 21.55
C THR A 330 14.55 35.30 21.47
N GLN A 331 13.90 36.26 22.11
CA GLN A 331 14.49 37.60 22.28
C GLN A 331 15.86 37.58 22.98
N TRP A 332 16.16 36.57 23.80
CA TRP A 332 17.29 36.58 24.72
C TRP A 332 18.39 35.57 24.37
N SER A 333 18.08 34.58 23.55
CA SER A 333 19.00 33.49 23.24
C SER A 333 18.69 32.87 21.88
N SER A 334 19.71 32.28 21.27
CA SER A 334 19.57 31.40 20.12
C SER A 334 20.36 30.13 20.35
N SER A 335 19.81 28.99 19.97
CA SER A 335 20.48 27.71 20.00
C SER A 335 20.16 26.91 18.75
N SER A 336 21.16 26.26 18.18
CA SER A 336 21.01 25.29 17.11
C SER A 336 21.42 23.91 17.58
N TRP A 337 20.76 22.88 17.07
CA TRP A 337 21.13 21.50 17.32
C TRP A 337 21.08 20.69 16.02
N ARG A 338 21.92 19.65 15.94
CA ARG A 338 21.93 18.66 14.87
C ARG A 338 22.00 17.29 15.50
N ASN A 339 21.12 16.40 15.07
CA ASN A 339 21.16 14.99 15.39
C ASN A 339 21.19 14.18 14.09
N GLU A 340 22.06 13.20 14.02
CA GLU A 340 22.28 12.38 12.83
C GLU A 340 22.57 10.96 13.26
N GLY A 341 22.03 10.00 12.52
CA GLY A 341 22.32 8.61 12.76
C GLY A 341 21.95 7.75 11.56
N PHE A 342 22.71 6.69 11.37
CA PHE A 342 22.47 5.71 10.32
C PHE A 342 22.57 4.29 10.89
N SER A 343 22.01 3.34 10.16
CA SER A 343 22.06 1.93 10.50
C SER A 343 22.14 1.09 9.23
N ASP A 344 23.10 0.17 9.19
CA ASP A 344 23.27 -0.78 8.10
C ASP A 344 23.10 -2.21 8.61
N TYR A 345 22.26 -2.98 7.93
CA TYR A 345 22.01 -4.38 8.26
C TYR A 345 22.15 -5.24 7.03
N PHE A 346 23.02 -6.24 7.10
CA PHE A 346 23.06 -7.33 6.14
C PHE A 346 22.63 -8.62 6.83
N SER A 347 21.66 -9.33 6.26
CA SER A 347 21.17 -10.59 6.81
C SER A 347 20.96 -11.64 5.74
N VAL A 348 21.13 -12.90 6.11
CA VAL A 348 20.96 -14.05 5.23
C VAL A 348 20.12 -15.10 5.93
N GLY A 349 19.21 -15.76 5.22
CA GLY A 349 18.55 -16.94 5.76
C GLY A 349 17.42 -17.49 4.88
N PRO A 350 16.77 -18.58 5.33
CA PRO A 350 15.75 -19.25 4.54
C PRO A 350 14.46 -18.43 4.41
N THR A 351 13.79 -18.58 3.27
CA THR A 351 12.44 -18.07 3.03
C THR A 351 11.57 -19.13 2.35
N VAL A 352 10.29 -19.13 2.69
CA VAL A 352 9.27 -19.97 2.07
C VAL A 352 8.06 -19.11 1.75
N GLN A 353 7.48 -19.31 0.58
CA GLN A 353 6.24 -18.73 0.12
C GLN A 353 5.32 -19.83 -0.39
N TYR A 354 4.04 -19.72 -0.08
CA TYR A 354 2.99 -20.60 -0.55
C TYR A 354 1.77 -19.77 -0.90
N CYS A 355 1.27 -19.92 -2.11
CA CYS A 355 0.12 -19.20 -2.63
C CYS A 355 -0.83 -20.20 -3.28
N ARG A 356 -2.09 -20.20 -2.87
CA ARG A 356 -3.08 -21.10 -3.44
C ARG A 356 -4.46 -20.48 -3.52
N PRO A 357 -5.04 -20.39 -4.73
CA PRO A 357 -6.47 -20.20 -4.88
C PRO A 357 -7.20 -21.51 -4.59
N ILE A 358 -8.24 -21.47 -3.76
CA ILE A 358 -9.09 -22.62 -3.46
C ILE A 358 -10.47 -22.34 -4.06
N GLY A 359 -10.69 -22.85 -5.27
CA GLY A 359 -11.81 -22.46 -6.12
C GLY A 359 -11.74 -20.98 -6.49
N TRP A 360 -12.89 -20.40 -6.85
CA TRP A 360 -13.02 -18.99 -7.25
C TRP A 360 -13.25 -18.04 -6.06
N LYS A 361 -13.58 -18.58 -4.88
CA LYS A 361 -13.90 -17.77 -3.68
C LYS A 361 -12.72 -17.51 -2.76
N TRP A 362 -11.81 -18.46 -2.59
CA TRP A 362 -10.76 -18.37 -1.58
C TRP A 362 -9.37 -18.15 -2.18
N GLN A 363 -8.55 -17.34 -1.53
CA GLN A 363 -7.12 -17.20 -1.79
C GLN A 363 -6.37 -17.33 -0.47
N VAL A 364 -5.40 -18.23 -0.42
CA VAL A 364 -4.50 -18.42 0.73
C VAL A 364 -3.10 -18.04 0.30
N ASP A 365 -2.53 -17.03 0.94
CA ASP A 365 -1.15 -16.61 0.75
C ASP A 365 -0.41 -16.70 2.07
N PHE A 366 0.76 -17.31 2.05
CA PHE A 366 1.63 -17.47 3.21
C PHE A 366 3.06 -17.20 2.80
N LYS A 367 3.78 -16.40 3.59
CA LYS A 367 5.20 -16.12 3.41
C LYS A 367 5.87 -16.14 4.77
N SER A 368 7.01 -16.80 4.87
CA SER A 368 7.83 -16.79 6.07
C SER A 368 9.30 -16.64 5.68
N SER A 369 10.04 -15.90 6.49
CA SER A 369 11.48 -15.76 6.35
C SER A 369 12.11 -15.69 7.74
N VAL A 370 13.24 -16.34 7.88
CA VAL A 370 14.12 -16.21 9.05
C VAL A 370 15.47 -15.82 8.51
N SER A 371 15.99 -14.66 8.91
CA SER A 371 17.31 -14.20 8.52
C SER A 371 18.17 -13.94 9.75
N PHE A 372 19.48 -14.15 9.56
CA PHE A 372 20.51 -14.00 10.56
C PHE A 372 21.40 -12.85 10.10
N PRO A 373 21.40 -11.70 10.81
CA PRO A 373 22.32 -10.61 10.55
C PRO A 373 23.78 -11.10 10.60
N GLN A 374 24.58 -10.68 9.63
CA GLN A 374 25.98 -11.09 9.50
C GLN A 374 26.95 -10.09 10.15
N ASN A 375 26.56 -8.82 10.23
CA ASN A 375 27.41 -7.78 10.82
C ASN A 375 27.16 -7.69 12.35
N ASP A 376 28.23 -7.70 13.14
CA ASP A 376 28.34 -7.32 14.57
C ASP A 376 27.37 -7.95 15.60
N ALA A 377 26.58 -8.95 15.21
CA ALA A 377 25.56 -9.54 16.08
C ALA A 377 25.30 -11.04 15.77
N PRO A 378 26.22 -11.97 16.12
CA PRO A 378 26.10 -13.39 15.79
C PRO A 378 24.89 -14.11 16.42
N GLN A 379 24.23 -13.48 17.39
CA GLN A 379 23.02 -14.00 18.05
C GLN A 379 21.73 -13.33 17.55
N ALA A 380 21.82 -12.43 16.57
CA ALA A 380 20.66 -11.73 16.06
C ALA A 380 19.80 -12.64 15.16
N ILE A 381 18.49 -12.43 15.23
CA ILE A 381 17.48 -13.15 14.44
C ILE A 381 16.42 -12.14 14.02
N ASP A 382 16.12 -12.09 12.73
CA ASP A 382 14.93 -11.42 12.19
C ASP A 382 14.03 -12.47 11.54
N ALA A 383 12.88 -12.74 12.15
CA ALA A 383 11.90 -13.67 11.64
C ALA A 383 10.60 -12.94 11.35
N THR A 384 10.11 -13.06 10.12
CA THR A 384 8.86 -12.47 9.68
C THR A 384 7.98 -13.56 9.07
N THR A 385 6.73 -13.60 9.48
CA THR A 385 5.70 -14.50 8.93
C THR A 385 4.47 -13.67 8.59
N ASP A 386 3.99 -13.78 7.37
CA ASP A 386 2.77 -13.13 6.85
C ASP A 386 1.85 -14.22 6.30
N GLY A 387 0.59 -14.22 6.73
CA GLY A 387 -0.47 -15.04 6.20
C GLY A 387 -1.66 -14.17 5.83
N THR A 388 -2.17 -14.33 4.61
CA THR A 388 -3.37 -13.64 4.14
C THR A 388 -4.37 -14.67 3.62
N LEU A 389 -5.62 -14.55 4.07
CA LEU A 389 -6.76 -15.32 3.62
C LEU A 389 -7.78 -14.36 3.04
N THR A 390 -8.04 -14.46 1.74
CA THR A 390 -9.08 -13.68 1.07
C THR A 390 -10.25 -14.59 0.74
N TYR A 391 -11.46 -14.13 1.04
CA TYR A 391 -12.71 -14.82 0.77
C TYR A 391 -13.71 -13.90 0.08
N VAL A 392 -14.04 -14.23 -1.16
CA VAL A 392 -15.16 -13.63 -1.87
C VAL A 392 -16.42 -14.36 -1.44
N ILE A 393 -17.21 -13.72 -0.58
CA ILE A 393 -18.43 -14.32 -0.01
C ILE A 393 -19.50 -14.40 -1.10
N ALA A 394 -19.71 -13.27 -1.78
CA ALA A 394 -20.63 -13.04 -2.88
C ALA A 394 -20.08 -11.93 -3.79
N ASP A 395 -20.72 -11.65 -4.93
CA ASP A 395 -20.28 -10.62 -5.90
C ASP A 395 -19.93 -9.27 -5.26
N ARG A 396 -20.66 -8.88 -4.21
CA ARG A 396 -20.52 -7.60 -3.51
C ARG A 396 -19.89 -7.70 -2.12
N TRP A 397 -19.45 -8.88 -1.70
CA TRP A 397 -18.91 -9.10 -0.35
C TRP A 397 -17.51 -9.70 -0.42
N LEU A 398 -16.53 -9.00 0.15
CA LEU A 398 -15.15 -9.43 0.22
C LEU A 398 -14.69 -9.41 1.67
N SER A 399 -14.07 -10.50 2.12
CA SER A 399 -13.40 -10.59 3.40
C SER A 399 -11.92 -10.86 3.21
N THR A 400 -11.06 -10.16 3.95
CA THR A 400 -9.62 -10.40 3.98
C THR A 400 -9.16 -10.49 5.42
N ILE A 401 -8.57 -11.61 5.79
CA ILE A 401 -7.90 -11.81 7.08
C ILE A 401 -6.41 -11.77 6.82
N LYS A 402 -5.67 -10.94 7.56
CA LYS A 402 -4.22 -10.85 7.49
C LYS A 402 -3.62 -11.04 8.87
N ALA A 403 -2.62 -11.91 8.98
CA ALA A 403 -1.85 -12.15 10.18
C ALA A 403 -0.37 -11.95 9.89
N VAL A 404 0.27 -11.07 10.64
CA VAL A 404 1.71 -10.78 10.54
C VAL A 404 2.34 -11.00 11.90
N HIS A 405 3.41 -11.78 11.94
CA HIS A 405 4.24 -11.96 13.13
C HIS A 405 5.68 -11.57 12.79
N ILE A 406 6.26 -10.69 13.59
CA ILE A 406 7.64 -10.22 13.46
C ILE A 406 8.35 -10.50 14.77
N ARG A 407 9.52 -11.11 14.70
CA ARG A 407 10.41 -11.37 15.83
C ARG A 407 11.79 -10.83 15.49
N LYS A 408 12.26 -9.85 16.25
CA LYS A 408 13.60 -9.30 16.10
C LYS A 408 14.39 -9.47 17.39
N ILE A 409 15.57 -10.01 17.26
CA ILE A 409 16.61 -10.06 18.29
C ILE A 409 17.80 -9.41 17.61
N VAL A 410 18.23 -8.25 18.06
CA VAL A 410 19.36 -7.51 17.49
C VAL A 410 20.32 -7.21 18.63
N ASN A 411 21.62 -7.30 18.35
CA ASN A 411 22.64 -6.74 19.21
C ASN A 411 22.93 -5.34 18.68
N GLU A 412 22.55 -4.28 19.40
CA GLU A 412 22.92 -2.92 19.02
C GLU A 412 24.39 -2.73 19.34
N THR A 413 25.23 -2.71 18.30
CA THR A 413 26.67 -2.52 18.47
C THR A 413 27.18 -1.17 17.96
N HIS A 414 26.41 -0.35 17.24
CA HIS A 414 26.93 0.89 16.63
C HIS A 414 25.99 2.10 16.79
N GLY A 415 26.56 3.26 17.16
CA GLY A 415 26.02 4.58 16.79
C GLY A 415 25.93 5.66 17.89
N PHE A 416 25.71 5.32 19.16
CA PHE A 416 25.74 6.32 20.22
C PHE A 416 27.12 6.32 20.88
N GLU A 417 28.07 7.08 20.31
CA GLU A 417 29.45 7.27 20.80
C GLU A 417 29.57 7.90 22.21
N ARG A 418 28.54 7.87 23.05
CA ARG A 418 28.61 8.21 24.47
C ARG A 418 27.84 7.21 25.34
N ASN A 419 28.54 6.13 25.72
CA ASN A 419 28.21 5.08 26.72
C ASN A 419 27.12 4.05 26.37
N PRO A 420 27.16 2.82 26.96
CA PRO A 420 28.15 1.72 27.09
C PRO A 420 27.79 0.54 26.13
N PRO A 421 28.40 -0.67 26.21
CA PRO A 421 28.42 -1.63 25.10
C PRO A 421 27.24 -2.64 25.14
N TYR A 422 26.73 -3.01 23.96
CA TYR A 422 25.80 -4.12 23.68
C TYR A 422 24.42 -4.07 24.39
N ALA A 423 23.46 -3.31 23.84
CA ALA A 423 22.06 -3.48 24.21
C ALA A 423 21.43 -4.57 23.33
N ILE A 424 21.00 -5.69 23.92
CA ILE A 424 20.24 -6.71 23.20
C ILE A 424 18.80 -6.21 23.05
N PHE A 425 18.47 -5.69 21.88
CA PHE A 425 17.11 -5.33 21.53
C PHE A 425 16.32 -6.58 21.16
N SER A 426 15.44 -7.02 22.05
CA SER A 426 14.49 -8.11 21.76
C SER A 426 13.09 -7.56 21.63
N SER A 427 12.53 -7.64 20.43
CA SER A 427 11.14 -7.30 20.17
C SER A 427 10.38 -8.43 19.50
N TRP A 428 9.08 -8.45 19.70
CA TRP A 428 8.17 -9.23 18.88
C TRP A 428 6.88 -8.45 18.72
N SER A 429 6.20 -8.67 17.61
CA SER A 429 4.86 -8.15 17.39
C SER A 429 4.03 -9.17 16.62
N ALA A 430 2.75 -9.23 16.96
CA ALA A 430 1.74 -9.95 16.23
C ALA A 430 0.64 -8.96 15.87
N ASN A 431 0.28 -8.91 14.60
CA ASN A 431 -0.79 -8.08 14.08
C ASN A 431 -1.77 -8.98 13.33
N VAL A 432 -3.04 -8.96 13.73
CA VAL A 432 -4.13 -9.65 13.04
C VAL A 432 -5.15 -8.60 12.65
N GLY A 433 -5.47 -8.56 11.36
CA GLY A 433 -6.48 -7.69 10.78
C GLY A 433 -7.55 -8.49 10.06
N VAL A 434 -8.79 -8.05 10.17
CA VAL A 434 -9.91 -8.50 9.35
C VAL A 434 -10.48 -7.28 8.65
N ASN A 435 -10.60 -7.34 7.34
CA ASN A 435 -11.31 -6.35 6.54
C ASN A 435 -12.54 -7.04 5.92
N LEU A 436 -13.70 -6.43 6.06
CA LEU A 436 -14.93 -6.82 5.41
C LEU A 436 -15.42 -5.66 4.55
N PHE A 437 -15.61 -5.90 3.28
CA PHE A 437 -16.08 -4.93 2.31
C PHE A 437 -17.46 -5.35 1.81
N PHE A 438 -18.38 -4.40 1.78
CA PHE A 438 -19.67 -4.52 1.13
C PHE A 438 -19.82 -3.43 0.07
N PHE A 439 -19.90 -3.84 -1.20
CA PHE A 439 -20.07 -2.94 -2.33
C PHE A 439 -21.56 -2.68 -2.52
N VAL A 440 -22.02 -1.51 -2.06
CA VAL A 440 -23.42 -1.06 -2.25
C VAL A 440 -23.66 -0.81 -3.74
N GLU A 441 -22.68 -0.21 -4.39
CA GLU A 441 -22.59 0.04 -5.83
C GLU A 441 -21.13 -0.16 -6.27
N ASP A 442 -20.85 -0.21 -7.57
CA ASP A 442 -19.49 -0.36 -8.12
C ASP A 442 -18.51 0.70 -7.59
N ARG A 443 -19.06 1.83 -7.16
CA ARG A 443 -18.35 3.03 -6.71
C ARG A 443 -18.51 3.31 -5.23
N LEU A 444 -19.44 2.66 -4.53
CA LEU A 444 -19.70 2.90 -3.12
C LEU A 444 -19.46 1.62 -2.33
N ALA A 445 -18.47 1.65 -1.43
CA ALA A 445 -18.18 0.52 -0.55
C ALA A 445 -18.29 0.91 0.93
N LEU A 446 -18.96 0.06 1.70
CA LEU A 446 -18.87 0.05 3.15
C LEU A 446 -17.72 -0.87 3.56
N THR A 447 -16.85 -0.38 4.44
CA THR A 447 -15.71 -1.12 4.97
C THR A 447 -15.85 -1.26 6.47
N LEU A 448 -15.75 -2.48 6.98
CA LEU A 448 -15.51 -2.75 8.39
C LEU A 448 -14.11 -3.33 8.53
N ARG A 449 -13.27 -2.69 9.34
CA ARG A 449 -11.93 -3.15 9.67
C ARG A 449 -11.80 -3.40 11.16
N LEU A 450 -11.32 -4.57 11.50
CA LEU A 450 -10.93 -4.96 12.84
C LEU A 450 -9.43 -5.17 12.83
N LYS A 451 -8.70 -4.50 13.71
CA LYS A 451 -7.26 -4.68 13.87
C LYS A 451 -6.95 -4.99 15.32
N HIS A 452 -6.14 -6.01 15.53
CA HIS A 452 -5.53 -6.34 16.80
C HIS A 452 -4.02 -6.37 16.62
N GLN A 453 -3.31 -5.53 17.36
CA GLN A 453 -1.87 -5.53 17.39
C GLN A 453 -1.41 -5.70 18.83
N GLN A 454 -0.46 -6.59 19.04
CA GLN A 454 0.20 -6.75 20.32
C GLN A 454 1.67 -6.98 20.11
N GLY A 455 2.47 -6.55 21.07
CA GLY A 455 3.89 -6.77 20.99
C GLY A 455 4.60 -6.47 22.28
N ARG A 456 5.89 -6.78 22.24
CA ARG A 456 6.84 -6.44 23.26
C ARG A 456 8.05 -5.82 22.59
N TYR A 457 8.59 -4.78 23.20
CA TYR A 457 9.96 -4.38 22.94
C TYR A 457 10.69 -4.26 24.28
N CYS A 458 11.89 -4.82 24.33
CA CYS A 458 12.81 -4.60 25.43
C CYS A 458 13.79 -3.54 24.96
N ARG A 459 13.79 -2.38 25.62
CA ARG A 459 14.88 -1.41 25.47
C ARG A 459 15.75 -1.55 26.70
N ASP A 460 16.95 -2.09 26.52
CA ASP A 460 17.92 -2.14 27.60
C ASP A 460 18.54 -0.76 27.71
N TYR A 461 18.13 -0.02 28.74
CA TYR A 461 18.82 1.22 29.08
C TYR A 461 20.07 0.78 29.83
N SER A 462 21.21 0.97 29.20
CA SER A 462 22.53 0.66 29.72
C SER A 462 22.97 1.49 30.93
N SER A 463 22.03 2.16 31.60
CA SER A 463 22.27 2.82 32.88
C SER A 463 22.09 1.81 34.01
N PRO A 464 23.09 1.61 34.88
CA PRO A 464 22.97 0.74 36.06
C PRO A 464 21.88 1.18 37.06
N VAL A 465 21.29 2.35 36.85
CA VAL A 465 20.24 2.94 37.70
C VAL A 465 18.82 2.56 37.22
N TYR A 466 18.64 2.19 35.95
CA TYR A 466 17.32 1.89 35.40
C TYR A 466 17.22 0.42 34.98
N PRO A 467 16.41 -0.41 35.67
CA PRO A 467 16.23 -1.79 35.27
C PRO A 467 15.66 -1.87 33.85
N THR A 468 16.10 -2.86 33.06
CA THR A 468 15.61 -3.17 31.71
C THR A 468 14.07 -3.12 31.69
N ARG A 469 13.50 -2.09 31.08
CA ARG A 469 12.03 -1.97 30.98
C ARG A 469 11.54 -2.80 29.81
N LYS A 470 10.74 -3.82 30.13
CA LYS A 470 9.97 -4.58 29.14
C LYS A 470 8.67 -3.85 28.90
N ASN A 471 8.57 -3.18 27.76
CA ASN A 471 7.35 -2.50 27.38
C ASN A 471 6.50 -3.46 26.55
N TYR A 472 5.30 -3.73 27.04
CA TYR A 472 4.26 -4.43 26.31
C TYR A 472 3.28 -3.39 25.79
N TYR A 473 2.81 -3.60 24.58
CA TYR A 473 1.73 -2.78 24.04
C TYR A 473 0.68 -3.69 23.43
N ARG A 474 -0.56 -3.25 23.53
CA ARG A 474 -1.72 -3.85 22.90
C ARG A 474 -2.58 -2.72 22.37
N ASP A 475 -2.90 -2.81 21.10
CA ASP A 475 -3.73 -1.86 20.39
C ASP A 475 -4.83 -2.65 19.67
N ASN A 476 -6.07 -2.17 19.79
CA ASN A 476 -7.22 -2.73 19.09
C ASN A 476 -7.97 -1.58 18.46
N SER A 477 -8.24 -1.67 17.16
CA SER A 477 -9.08 -0.69 16.47
C SER A 477 -10.24 -1.38 15.75
N ILE A 478 -11.38 -0.69 15.75
CA ILE A 478 -12.54 -1.00 14.93
C ILE A 478 -12.78 0.26 14.09
N GLU A 479 -12.68 0.12 12.78
CA GLU A 479 -12.89 1.21 11.84
C GLU A 479 -14.08 0.86 10.95
N ILE A 480 -15.03 1.77 10.85
CA ILE A 480 -16.13 1.70 9.88
C ILE A 480 -15.91 2.86 8.91
N GLY A 481 -15.84 2.53 7.63
CA GLY A 481 -15.58 3.50 6.57
C GLY A 481 -16.58 3.38 5.44
N ILE A 482 -16.83 4.51 4.77
CA ILE A 482 -17.53 4.56 3.49
C ILE A 482 -16.52 5.11 2.48
N SER A 483 -16.27 4.39 1.40
CA SER A 483 -15.46 4.86 0.28
C SER A 483 -16.35 5.08 -0.94
N CYS A 484 -16.20 6.24 -1.58
CA CYS A 484 -16.87 6.57 -2.83
C CYS A 484 -15.82 6.85 -3.91
N ASN A 485 -15.93 6.16 -5.05
CA ASN A 485 -15.10 6.36 -6.22
C ASN A 485 -15.86 7.18 -7.27
N PHE A 486 -15.52 8.46 -7.41
CA PHE A 486 -16.10 9.36 -8.40
C PHE A 486 -15.38 9.25 -9.76
N LEU A 487 -15.38 8.06 -10.34
CA LEU A 487 -14.78 7.86 -11.66
C LEU A 487 -15.70 8.38 -12.77
N GLY A 488 -15.18 9.31 -13.58
CA GLY A 488 -15.86 9.81 -14.78
C GLY A 488 -17.00 10.82 -14.56
N MET A 489 -17.21 11.35 -13.34
CA MET A 489 -18.35 12.24 -13.02
C MET A 489 -18.00 13.64 -12.52
N LEU A 490 -16.73 14.04 -12.49
CA LEU A 490 -16.39 15.46 -12.38
C LEU A 490 -16.51 16.13 -13.77
N GLU A 491 -17.72 16.09 -14.34
CA GLU A 491 -18.16 17.17 -15.21
C GLU A 491 -18.46 18.35 -14.29
N ALA A 492 -17.49 19.27 -14.13
CA ALA A 492 -17.73 20.58 -13.56
C ALA A 492 -18.05 21.54 -14.71
N PRO A 493 -19.33 21.78 -15.05
CA PRO A 493 -19.69 22.60 -16.20
C PRO A 493 -19.16 24.02 -15.95
N GLY A 494 -18.18 24.45 -16.75
CA GLY A 494 -17.52 25.76 -16.63
C GLY A 494 -16.07 25.75 -16.12
N LEU A 495 -15.56 24.64 -15.59
CA LEU A 495 -14.14 24.50 -15.21
C LEU A 495 -13.35 23.55 -16.14
N ILE A 496 -14.03 22.58 -16.76
CA ILE A 496 -13.48 21.69 -17.77
C ILE A 496 -14.46 21.70 -18.95
N PRO A 497 -14.05 22.15 -20.15
CA PRO A 497 -14.95 22.18 -21.29
C PRO A 497 -15.42 20.76 -21.64
N ARG A 498 -16.72 20.60 -21.89
CA ARG A 498 -17.26 19.36 -22.48
C ARG A 498 -16.55 19.11 -23.80
N SER A 499 -15.93 17.96 -23.97
CA SER A 499 -15.61 17.45 -25.30
C SER A 499 -16.91 16.97 -25.96
N THR A 500 -17.72 17.92 -26.45
CA THR A 500 -18.72 17.59 -27.46
C THR A 500 -17.95 17.27 -28.74
N LEU A 501 -17.68 15.99 -28.99
CA LEU A 501 -17.28 15.55 -30.32
C LEU A 501 -18.47 15.77 -31.27
N PRO A 502 -18.23 16.33 -32.47
CA PRO A 502 -19.27 16.41 -33.48
C PRO A 502 -19.71 15.01 -33.92
N PRO A 503 -20.94 14.86 -34.44
CA PRO A 503 -21.41 13.59 -34.99
C PRO A 503 -20.43 13.15 -36.09
N MET A 504 -19.86 11.95 -35.91
CA MET A 504 -18.92 11.36 -36.85
C MET A 504 -19.74 10.55 -37.86
N ASP A 505 -20.04 11.17 -39.00
CA ASP A 505 -20.63 10.49 -40.16
C ASP A 505 -19.60 9.51 -40.74
N TRP A 506 -19.86 8.22 -40.59
CA TRP A 506 -19.07 7.16 -41.23
C TRP A 506 -19.62 6.88 -42.64
N PRO A 507 -18.84 7.03 -43.72
CA PRO A 507 -19.21 6.53 -45.02
C PRO A 507 -18.61 5.12 -45.20
N PHE A 508 -19.41 4.09 -44.97
CA PHE A 508 -19.20 2.80 -45.63
C PHE A 508 -20.37 2.59 -46.60
N LYS A 509 -20.05 2.68 -47.89
CA LYS A 509 -20.79 2.04 -48.98
C LYS A 509 -20.02 0.80 -49.41
#